data_AF-A0A943TMP4-F1
#
_entry.id   AF-A0A943TMP4-F1
#
_cell.length_a   1.000
_cell.length_b   1.000
_cell.length_c   1.000
_cell.angle_alpha   90.00
_cell.angle_beta   90.00
_cell.angle_gamma   90.00
#
_symmetry.space_group_name_H-M   'P 1'
#
loop_
_entity.id
_entity.type
_entity.pdbx_description
1 polymer ?
#
loop_
_entity_poly.entity_id
_entity_poly.type
_entity_poly.pdbx_seq_one_letter_code
_entity_poly.pdbx_strand_id
1 'polypeptide(L)' 'MLPTLSETDIIVMDNMRSHHAKAVKQLLDSSKVTYLYLPPYSPDLNPIEKMWSKLK' A
#
# COMPACT_ATOMS: atom_id res chain seq x y z
N MET A 1 -15.12 3.09 1.57
CA MET A 1 -14.50 4.11 0.68
C MET A 1 -13.31 4.69 1.42
N LEU A 2 -12.21 5.01 0.72
CA LEU A 2 -10.97 5.55 1.28
C LEU A 2 -11.18 7.04 1.63
N PRO A 3 -11.66 7.39 2.84
CA PRO A 3 -12.25 8.70 3.12
C PRO A 3 -11.19 9.80 3.31
N THR A 4 -9.93 9.39 3.47
CA THR A 4 -8.84 10.25 3.92
C THR A 4 -7.78 10.50 2.84
N LEU A 5 -7.92 9.87 1.66
CA LEU A 5 -6.95 10.00 0.58
C LEU A 5 -7.38 11.06 -0.42
N SER A 6 -6.46 11.94 -0.74
CA SER A 6 -6.53 12.95 -1.77
C SER A 6 -5.89 12.44 -3.08
N GLU A 7 -6.21 13.09 -4.20
CA GLU A 7 -5.62 12.77 -5.51
C GLU A 7 -4.09 12.96 -5.54
N THR A 8 -3.53 13.71 -4.58
CA THR A 8 -2.07 13.94 -4.43
C THR A 8 -1.37 12.88 -3.59
N ASP A 9 -2.10 11.99 -2.92
CA ASP A 9 -1.51 10.98 -2.07
C ASP A 9 -1.00 9.78 -2.88
N ILE A 10 0.12 9.23 -2.41
CA ILE A 10 0.73 8.02 -2.96
C ILE A 10 0.61 6.90 -1.93
N ILE A 11 -0.08 5.83 -2.32
CA ILE A 11 -0.17 4.61 -1.52
C ILE A 11 1.04 3.73 -1.84
N VAL A 12 1.87 3.45 -0.83
CA VAL A 12 2.94 2.46 -0.94
C VAL A 12 2.43 1.14 -0.34
N MET A 13 2.33 0.11 -1.17
CA MET A 13 1.89 -1.22 -0.76
C MET A 13 3.07 -2.20 -0.78
N ASP A 14 3.12 -3.10 0.19
CA ASP A 14 4.01 -4.25 0.07
C ASP A 14 3.56 -5.17 -1.09
N ASN A 15 4.42 -6.13 -1.46
CA ASN A 15 4.16 -7.02 -2.59
C ASN A 15 3.34 -8.27 -2.21
N MET A 16 2.55 -8.25 -1.13
CA MET A 16 1.71 -9.39 -0.76
C MET A 16 0.64 -9.67 -1.83
N ARG A 17 0.36 -10.95 -2.07
CA ARG A 17 -0.65 -11.38 -3.08
C ARG A 17 -2.03 -10.76 -2.86
N SER A 18 -2.40 -10.49 -1.61
CA SER A 18 -3.67 -9.83 -1.28
C SER A 18 -3.80 -8.43 -1.87
N HIS A 19 -2.71 -7.67 -1.99
CA HIS A 19 -2.72 -6.34 -2.62
C HIS A 19 -2.84 -6.39 -4.15
N HIS A 20 -2.68 -7.56 -4.76
CA HIS A 20 -2.89 -7.79 -6.19
C HIS A 20 -4.29 -8.32 -6.52
N ALA A 21 -5.14 -8.50 -5.50
CA ALA A 21 -6.51 -8.94 -5.72
C ALA A 21 -7.27 -7.98 -6.65
N LYS A 22 -8.06 -8.53 -7.57
CA LYS A 22 -8.81 -7.75 -8.57
C LYS A 22 -9.67 -6.65 -7.94
N ALA A 23 -10.33 -6.96 -6.83
CA ALA A 23 -11.16 -6.02 -6.09
C ALA A 23 -10.35 -4.83 -5.54
N VAL A 24 -9.11 -5.06 -5.11
CA VAL A 24 -8.21 -4.00 -4.61
C VAL A 24 -7.80 -3.08 -5.76
N LYS A 25 -7.35 -3.64 -6.89
CA LYS A 25 -7.01 -2.84 -8.08
C LYS A 25 -8.19 -2.00 -8.56
N GLN A 26 -9.37 -2.62 -8.70
CA GLN A 26 -10.58 -1.90 -9.13
C GLN A 26 -10.94 -0.73 -8.18
N LEU A 27 -10.80 -0.93 -6.87
CA LEU A 27 -11.04 0.12 -5.89
C LEU A 27 -10.03 1.27 -6.06
N LEU A 28 -8.74 0.96 -6.18
CA LEU A 28 -7.67 1.95 -6.33
C LEU A 28 -7.81 2.73 -7.63
N ASP A 29 -8.04 2.04 -8.74
CA ASP A 29 -8.23 2.63 -10.06
C ASP A 29 -9.46 3.56 -10.09
N SER A 30 -10.51 3.24 -9.31
CA SER A 30 -11.69 4.12 -9.16
C SER A 30 -11.46 5.33 -8.25
N SER A 31 -10.41 5.32 -7.43
CA SER A 31 -10.21 6.30 -6.35
C SER A 31 -9.33 7.49 -6.75
N LYS A 32 -8.87 7.60 -8.02
CA LYS A 32 -7.94 8.64 -8.50
C LYS A 32 -6.67 8.83 -7.64
N VAL A 33 -6.26 7.80 -6.92
CA VAL A 33 -5.03 7.79 -6.11
C VAL A 33 -3.90 7.15 -6.90
N THR A 34 -2.67 7.59 -6.64
CA THR A 34 -1.49 6.90 -7.17
C THR A 34 -1.07 5.81 -6.21
N TYR A 35 -0.68 4.64 -6.72
CA TYR A 35 -0.18 3.55 -5.87
C TYR A 35 1.06 2.90 -6.46
N LEU A 36 1.95 2.45 -5.57
CA LEU A 36 3.22 1.80 -5.90
C LEU A 36 3.35 0.51 -5.09
N TYR A 37 3.88 -0.53 -5.73
CA TYR A 37 4.25 -1.77 -5.05
C TYR A 37 5.75 -1.77 -4.75
N LEU A 38 6.11 -2.17 -3.54
CA LEU A 38 7.50 -2.42 -3.19
C LEU A 38 8.05 -3.65 -3.94
N PRO A 39 9.37 -3.70 -4.23
CA PRO A 39 9.98 -4.88 -4.78
C PRO A 39 9.80 -6.09 -3.85
N PRO A 40 9.75 -7.32 -4.40
CA PRO A 40 9.71 -8.53 -3.58
C PRO A 40 10.82 -8.55 -2.53
N TYR A 41 10.52 -9.09 -1.35
CA TYR A 41 11.50 -9.28 -0.27
C TYR A 41 12.27 -8.02 0.14
N SER A 42 11.63 -6.84 0.08
CA SER A 42 12.23 -5.56 0.47
C SER A 42 11.63 -5.00 1.78
N PRO A 43 11.75 -5.72 2.93
CA PRO A 43 11.18 -5.28 4.19
C PRO A 43 11.80 -3.95 4.68
N ASP A 44 13.06 -3.68 4.33
CA ASP A 44 13.75 -2.43 4.69
C ASP A 44 13.08 -1.18 4.11
N LEU A 45 12.33 -1.35 3.01
CA LEU A 45 11.60 -0.28 2.34
C LEU A 45 10.16 -0.12 2.87
N ASN A 46 9.71 -1.01 3.75
CA ASN A 46 8.37 -0.96 4.32
C ASN A 46 8.42 -0.25 5.70
N PRO A 47 7.96 1.02 5.82
CA PRO A 47 8.08 1.80 7.05
C PRO A 47 7.37 1.15 8.25
N ILE A 48 6.35 0.33 7.99
CA ILE A 48 5.57 -0.33 9.04
C ILE A 48 6.41 -1.37 9.80
N GLU A 49 7.42 -1.98 9.18
CA GLU A 49 8.29 -2.98 9.84
C GLU A 49 9.05 -2.38 11.02
N LYS A 50 9.51 -1.13 10.89
CA LYS A 50 10.16 -0.37 11.98
C LYS A 50 9.20 0.04 13.08
N MET A 51 7.90 0.11 12.79
CA MET A 51 6.87 0.36 13.79
C MET A 51 6.56 -0.92 14.57
N TRP A 52 6.45 -2.06 13.88
CA TRP A 52 6.23 -3.36 14.51
C TRP A 52 7.35 -3.74 15.48
N SER A 53 8.59 -3.40 15.17
CA SER A 53 9.72 -3.63 16.09
C SER A 53 9.63 -2.84 17.40
N LYS A 54 8.88 -1.73 17.43
CA LYS A 54 8.64 -0.93 18.65
C LYS A 54 7.44 -1.39 19.47
N LEU A 55 6.57 -2.23 18.89
CA LEU A 55 5.39 -2.79 19.56
C LEU A 55 5.67 -4.15 20.21
N LYS A 56 6.91 -4.64 20.09
CA LYS A 56 7.42 -5.86 20.73
C LYS A 56 8.01 -5.52 22.08
#